data_AF-A0AAJ7WD89-F1
#
_entry.id   AF-A0AAJ7WD89-F1
#
_cell.length_a   1.000
_cell.length_b   1.000
_cell.length_c   1.000
_cell.angle_alpha   90.00
_cell.angle_beta   90.00
_cell.angle_gamma   90.00
#
_symmetry.space_group_name_H-M   'P 1'
#
loop_
_entity.id
_entity.type
_entity.pdbx_description
1 polymer ?
#
loop_
_entity_poly.entity_id
_entity_poly.type
_entity_poly.pdbx_seq_one_letter_code
_entity_poly.pdbx_strand_id
1 'polypeptide(L)'
;MVYFEAKVSLILRTNVLSTQKMLELAAECPNLNAFVYVSTAYSHHYMNPIEEKFYTPPGDLKMVEDIIRADEENAAGLSKEALNDIIGKWLNQYAFSKAIAEGTDTRNGPVVFLTLFSLGLLHVVPMGPYILSDYVPVDMATNGLLSVIWDYVVHRETNEPQVYNYASSDWHPLSLSGYENDLINSIRKYPSVKMVWYPFMIYISNSYLFLIFHLMFHVFPAIIADLFLLSQRKKPKAVNIIFKLTKQIKVLNYFMNTSWVIKSDKVKSIVSRMNATDLDEFLFDLNLLDWSFVTDAVVLYTRKAVKDPMETIPYAQKRLEKLKILHYSTITLIP
;
A
#
# COMPACT_ATOMS: atom_id res chain seq x y z
N MET A 1 -14.08 0.86 -6.87
CA MET A 1 -14.49 0.04 -5.73
C MET A 1 -13.79 -1.29 -5.91
N VAL A 2 -12.76 -1.59 -5.11
CA VAL A 2 -12.02 -2.85 -5.24
C VAL A 2 -12.62 -3.81 -4.21
N TYR A 3 -13.31 -4.82 -4.72
CA TYR A 3 -13.89 -5.85 -3.89
C TYR A 3 -12.77 -6.82 -3.50
N PHE A 4 -12.42 -6.84 -2.22
CA PHE A 4 -11.64 -7.94 -1.62
C PHE A 4 -12.41 -9.28 -1.65
N GLU A 5 -13.62 -9.28 -2.22
CA GLU A 5 -14.58 -10.37 -2.38
C GLU A 5 -15.21 -10.32 -3.81
N ALA A 6 -14.48 -9.83 -4.83
CA ALA A 6 -14.95 -9.93 -6.21
C ALA A 6 -14.87 -11.40 -6.67
N LYS A 7 -15.87 -11.83 -7.44
CA LYS A 7 -15.80 -13.09 -8.17
C LYS A 7 -14.52 -13.16 -8.99
N VAL A 8 -13.86 -14.31 -8.99
CA VAL A 8 -12.60 -14.53 -9.71
C VAL A 8 -12.81 -14.33 -11.22
N SER A 9 -13.99 -14.71 -11.73
CA SER A 9 -14.40 -14.45 -13.11
C SER A 9 -14.33 -12.96 -13.49
N LEU A 10 -14.87 -12.07 -12.65
CA LEU A 10 -14.84 -10.62 -12.88
C LEU A 10 -13.41 -10.09 -12.95
N ILE A 11 -12.56 -10.55 -12.03
CA ILE A 11 -11.15 -10.15 -11.97
C ILE A 11 -10.42 -10.61 -13.24
N LEU A 12 -10.52 -11.89 -13.60
CA LEU A 12 -9.84 -12.45 -14.77
C LEU A 12 -10.32 -11.82 -16.07
N ARG A 13 -11.62 -11.53 -16.22
CA ARG A 13 -12.16 -10.81 -17.38
C ARG A 13 -11.58 -9.40 -17.51
N THR A 14 -11.56 -8.66 -16.41
CA THR A 14 -11.08 -7.27 -16.41
C THR A 14 -9.58 -7.20 -16.68
N ASN A 15 -8.83 -8.15 -16.14
CA ASN A 15 -7.37 -8.03 -16.06
C ASN A 15 -6.63 -8.82 -17.15
N VAL A 16 -7.12 -10.02 -17.50
CA VAL A 16 -6.53 -10.86 -18.55
C VAL A 16 -7.20 -10.59 -19.87
N LEU A 17 -8.51 -10.87 -19.97
CA LEU A 17 -9.21 -10.87 -21.26
C LEU A 17 -9.33 -9.45 -21.83
N SER A 18 -9.53 -8.44 -21.00
CA SER A 18 -9.57 -7.06 -21.49
C SER A 18 -8.20 -6.59 -21.95
N THR A 19 -7.12 -6.94 -21.24
CA THR A 19 -5.74 -6.65 -21.67
C THR A 19 -5.41 -7.33 -22.99
N GLN A 20 -5.78 -8.60 -23.15
CA GLN A 20 -5.62 -9.32 -24.42
C GLN A 20 -6.34 -8.60 -25.56
N LYS A 21 -7.60 -8.21 -25.37
CA LYS A 21 -8.36 -7.45 -26.39
C LYS A 21 -7.74 -6.10 -26.71
N MET A 22 -7.18 -5.41 -25.72
CA MET A 22 -6.48 -4.14 -25.95
C MET A 22 -5.19 -4.35 -26.74
N LEU A 23 -4.48 -5.45 -26.52
CA LEU A 23 -3.30 -5.83 -27.31
C LEU A 23 -3.67 -6.20 -28.75
N GLU A 24 -4.75 -6.94 -28.95
CA GLU A 24 -5.29 -7.26 -30.28
C GLU A 24 -5.67 -5.98 -31.05
N LEU A 25 -6.40 -5.07 -30.39
CA LEU A 25 -6.74 -3.75 -30.97
C LEU A 25 -5.48 -2.93 -31.28
N ALA A 26 -4.49 -2.93 -30.39
CA ALA A 26 -3.23 -2.22 -30.59
C ALA A 26 -2.46 -2.77 -31.81
N ALA A 27 -2.49 -4.09 -32.03
CA ALA A 27 -1.87 -4.72 -33.19
C ALA A 27 -2.56 -4.34 -34.52
N GLU A 28 -3.86 -4.01 -34.48
CA GLU A 28 -4.61 -3.52 -35.64
C GLU A 28 -4.41 -2.03 -35.93
N CYS A 29 -3.69 -1.30 -35.07
CA CYS A 29 -3.45 0.15 -35.22
C CYS A 29 -2.11 0.41 -35.94
N PRO A 30 -2.06 0.64 -37.26
CA PRO A 30 -0.80 0.69 -38.04
C PRO A 30 0.10 1.87 -37.68
N ASN A 31 -0.45 2.92 -37.06
CA ASN A 31 0.26 4.13 -36.68
C ASN A 31 0.56 4.19 -35.17
N LEU A 32 0.29 3.12 -34.40
CA LEU A 32 0.55 3.10 -32.97
C LEU A 32 2.05 2.92 -32.70
N ASN A 33 2.71 3.95 -32.14
CA ASN A 33 4.15 3.91 -31.89
C ASN A 33 4.55 3.10 -30.64
N ALA A 34 3.66 3.00 -29.65
CA ALA A 34 3.88 2.26 -28.41
C ALA A 34 2.54 1.87 -27.77
N PHE A 35 2.48 0.67 -27.21
CA PHE A 35 1.43 0.24 -26.29
C PHE A 35 2.05 0.02 -24.91
N VAL A 36 1.47 0.61 -23.87
CA VAL A 36 2.06 0.61 -22.53
C VAL A 36 1.07 -0.03 -21.57
N TYR A 37 1.47 -1.18 -21.02
CA TYR A 37 0.72 -1.87 -19.98
C TYR A 37 1.29 -1.53 -18.61
N VAL A 38 0.47 -0.91 -17.75
CA VAL A 38 0.86 -0.58 -16.37
C VAL A 38 0.45 -1.72 -15.45
N SER A 39 1.46 -2.38 -14.88
CA SER A 39 1.31 -3.45 -13.89
C SER A 39 1.80 -3.00 -12.51
N THR A 40 1.97 -3.94 -11.59
CA THR A 40 2.63 -3.74 -10.29
C THR A 40 3.81 -4.67 -10.12
N ALA A 41 4.87 -4.19 -9.46
CA ALA A 41 5.98 -5.05 -9.06
C ALA A 41 5.54 -6.16 -8.09
N TYR A 42 4.50 -5.92 -7.29
CA TYR A 42 3.94 -6.91 -6.38
C TYR A 42 3.29 -8.11 -7.08
N SER A 43 3.17 -8.09 -8.41
CA SER A 43 2.76 -9.25 -9.21
C SER A 43 3.67 -10.47 -8.99
N HIS A 44 4.94 -10.17 -8.72
CA HIS A 44 5.99 -11.16 -8.54
C HIS A 44 6.54 -11.12 -7.12
N HIS A 45 5.67 -10.83 -6.13
CA HIS A 45 6.03 -10.73 -4.71
C HIS A 45 6.67 -12.02 -4.12
N TYR A 46 6.65 -13.14 -4.83
CA TYR A 46 7.37 -14.37 -4.45
C TYR A 46 8.83 -14.40 -4.91
N MET A 47 9.27 -13.41 -5.70
CA MET A 47 10.64 -13.24 -6.16
C MET A 47 11.35 -12.18 -5.29
N ASN A 48 12.63 -12.39 -4.99
CA ASN A 48 13.46 -11.39 -4.34
C ASN A 48 14.94 -11.62 -4.75
N PRO A 49 15.56 -10.76 -5.56
CA PRO A 49 15.00 -9.50 -6.09
C PRO A 49 13.89 -9.72 -7.15
N ILE A 50 13.07 -8.68 -7.34
CA ILE A 50 12.15 -8.55 -8.48
C ILE A 50 12.91 -7.84 -9.60
N GLU A 51 12.95 -8.44 -10.79
CA GLU A 51 13.78 -8.03 -11.92
C GLU A 51 12.93 -7.46 -13.07
N GLU A 52 13.56 -6.72 -13.98
CA GLU A 52 12.92 -6.09 -15.15
C GLU A 52 12.79 -7.06 -16.33
N LYS A 53 12.08 -8.16 -16.12
CA LYS A 53 11.89 -9.22 -17.11
C LYS A 53 10.46 -9.77 -17.13
N PHE A 54 10.10 -10.40 -18.24
CA PHE A 54 8.89 -11.22 -18.29
C PHE A 54 9.07 -12.48 -17.46
N TYR A 55 8.11 -12.76 -16.60
CA TYR A 55 8.03 -14.00 -15.82
C TYR A 55 7.08 -14.98 -16.49
N THR A 56 7.37 -16.27 -16.35
CA THR A 56 6.46 -17.32 -16.83
C THR A 56 5.13 -17.21 -16.07
N PRO A 57 4.00 -17.05 -16.78
CA PRO A 57 2.69 -16.97 -16.14
C PRO A 57 2.31 -18.34 -15.51
N PRO A 58 1.48 -18.34 -14.46
CA PRO A 58 1.05 -19.59 -13.79
C PRO A 58 0.15 -20.50 -14.63
N GLY A 59 -0.45 -19.97 -15.69
CA GLY A 59 -1.39 -20.68 -16.56
C GLY A 59 -1.60 -19.94 -17.87
N ASP A 60 -2.18 -20.64 -18.84
CA ASP A 60 -2.51 -20.10 -20.16
C ASP A 60 -3.93 -19.52 -20.22
N LEU A 61 -4.28 -18.91 -21.35
CA LEU A 61 -5.62 -18.34 -21.56
C LEU A 61 -6.74 -19.37 -21.44
N LYS A 62 -6.48 -20.63 -21.84
CA LYS A 62 -7.46 -21.71 -21.73
C LYS A 62 -7.80 -21.99 -20.26
N MET A 63 -6.78 -22.10 -19.40
CA MET A 63 -6.97 -22.23 -17.97
C MET A 63 -7.77 -21.05 -17.40
N VAL A 64 -7.50 -19.82 -17.85
CA VAL A 64 -8.25 -18.62 -17.43
C VAL A 64 -9.72 -18.70 -17.84
N GLU A 65 -10.02 -19.09 -19.08
CA GLU A 65 -11.39 -19.26 -19.57
C GLU A 65 -12.15 -20.36 -18.83
N ASP A 66 -11.49 -21.48 -18.54
CA ASP A 66 -12.09 -22.58 -17.79
C ASP A 66 -12.40 -22.18 -16.33
N ILE A 67 -11.53 -21.39 -15.68
CA ILE A 67 -11.78 -20.82 -14.34
C ILE A 67 -12.97 -19.84 -14.38
N ILE A 68 -13.04 -18.97 -15.39
CA ILE A 68 -14.15 -18.02 -15.55
C ILE A 68 -15.47 -18.79 -15.70
N ARG A 69 -15.49 -19.81 -16.57
CA ARG A 69 -16.69 -20.63 -16.81
C ARG A 69 -17.15 -21.31 -15.51
N ALA A 70 -16.23 -21.94 -14.79
CA ALA A 70 -16.54 -22.64 -13.53
C ALA A 70 -17.06 -21.70 -12.43
N ASP A 71 -16.56 -20.46 -12.33
CA ASP A 71 -17.00 -19.46 -11.35
C ASP A 71 -18.35 -18.80 -11.72
N GLU A 72 -18.69 -18.76 -13.02
CA GLU A 72 -19.95 -18.20 -13.53
C GLU A 72 -21.10 -19.20 -13.51
N GLU A 73 -20.82 -20.48 -13.79
CA GLU A 73 -21.81 -21.56 -13.72
C GLU A 73 -22.29 -21.83 -12.28
N ASN A 74 -21.50 -21.44 -11.27
CA ASN A 74 -21.88 -21.52 -9.88
C ASN A 74 -22.38 -20.16 -9.34
N ALA A 75 -23.67 -20.10 -8.96
CA ALA A 75 -24.26 -18.91 -8.34
C ALA A 75 -23.54 -18.48 -7.03
N ALA A 76 -22.94 -19.42 -6.30
CA ALA A 76 -22.15 -19.17 -5.10
C ALA A 76 -20.65 -18.89 -5.38
N GLY A 77 -20.19 -19.00 -6.64
CA GLY A 77 -18.78 -18.92 -7.03
C GLY A 77 -17.98 -20.19 -6.72
N LEU A 78 -16.67 -20.18 -6.99
CA LEU A 78 -15.77 -21.31 -6.67
C LEU A 78 -15.70 -21.59 -5.16
N SER A 79 -15.55 -22.87 -4.78
CA SER A 79 -15.36 -23.26 -3.37
C SER A 79 -14.05 -22.72 -2.81
N LYS A 80 -13.94 -22.59 -1.47
CA LYS A 80 -12.69 -22.15 -0.82
C LYS A 80 -11.52 -23.09 -1.10
N GLU A 81 -11.76 -24.39 -1.20
CA GLU A 81 -10.73 -25.36 -1.55
C GLU A 81 -10.24 -25.16 -2.99
N ALA A 82 -11.15 -24.99 -3.95
CA ALA A 82 -10.80 -24.74 -5.35
C ALA A 82 -10.10 -23.38 -5.53
N LEU A 83 -10.51 -22.36 -4.78
CA LEU A 83 -9.83 -21.07 -4.75
C LEU A 83 -8.40 -21.19 -4.23
N ASN A 84 -8.15 -21.99 -3.18
CA ASN A 84 -6.79 -22.18 -2.65
C ASN A 84 -5.88 -22.90 -3.64
N ASP A 85 -6.39 -23.86 -4.41
CA ASP A 85 -5.61 -24.53 -5.46
C ASP A 85 -5.26 -23.59 -6.63
N ILE A 86 -6.17 -22.69 -7.01
CA ILE A 86 -5.92 -21.66 -8.04
C ILE A 86 -4.96 -20.57 -7.52
N ILE A 87 -5.12 -20.16 -6.27
CA ILE A 87 -4.34 -19.11 -5.61
C ILE A 87 -2.93 -19.60 -5.26
N GLY A 88 -2.69 -20.91 -5.15
CA GLY A 88 -1.35 -21.51 -5.01
C GLY A 88 -0.43 -20.78 -4.02
N LYS A 89 0.66 -20.21 -4.52
CA LYS A 89 1.69 -19.48 -3.73
C LYS A 89 1.38 -18.00 -3.46
N TRP A 90 0.29 -17.45 -4.01
CA TRP A 90 -0.10 -16.06 -3.83
C TRP A 90 -0.87 -15.90 -2.52
N LEU A 91 -0.64 -14.79 -1.82
CA LEU A 91 -1.07 -14.74 -0.41
C LEU A 91 -2.56 -14.54 -0.16
N ASN A 92 -3.25 -14.00 -1.14
CA ASN A 92 -4.70 -13.81 -1.15
C ASN A 92 -5.14 -13.51 -2.59
N GLN A 93 -6.45 -13.50 -2.80
CA GLN A 93 -7.06 -13.16 -4.09
C GLN A 93 -6.61 -11.79 -4.62
N TYR A 94 -6.25 -10.85 -3.75
CA TYR A 94 -5.72 -9.53 -4.13
C TYR A 94 -4.30 -9.64 -4.69
N ALA A 95 -3.38 -10.36 -4.05
CA ALA A 95 -2.02 -10.55 -4.56
C ALA A 95 -1.99 -11.37 -5.87
N PHE A 96 -2.86 -12.39 -5.99
CA PHE A 96 -3.11 -13.13 -7.23
C PHE A 96 -3.74 -12.25 -8.32
N SER A 97 -4.74 -11.44 -7.97
CA SER A 97 -5.41 -10.49 -8.87
C SER A 97 -4.48 -9.40 -9.36
N LYS A 98 -3.67 -8.80 -8.49
CA LYS A 98 -2.71 -7.75 -8.81
C LYS A 98 -1.56 -8.29 -9.64
N ALA A 99 -1.19 -9.57 -9.45
CA ALA A 99 -0.28 -10.29 -10.35
C ALA A 99 -0.78 -10.43 -11.78
N ILE A 100 -2.04 -10.13 -12.01
CA ILE A 100 -2.72 -10.35 -13.28
C ILE A 100 -3.35 -9.05 -13.84
N ALA A 101 -3.79 -8.06 -13.05
CA ALA A 101 -3.82 -6.61 -13.37
C ALA A 101 -4.27 -5.75 -12.16
N GLU A 102 -3.93 -4.47 -12.15
CA GLU A 102 -4.22 -3.58 -11.01
C GLU A 102 -5.35 -2.55 -11.24
N GLY A 103 -6.17 -2.33 -10.20
CA GLY A 103 -6.81 -1.05 -9.86
C GLY A 103 -6.93 -0.90 -8.34
N THR A 104 -6.79 0.31 -7.77
CA THR A 104 -6.68 0.56 -6.31
C THR A 104 -7.93 1.22 -5.71
N ASP A 105 -8.43 0.68 -4.59
CA ASP A 105 -9.37 1.35 -3.67
C ASP A 105 -8.59 1.75 -2.41
N THR A 106 -8.49 3.06 -2.16
CA THR A 106 -7.69 3.64 -1.06
C THR A 106 -8.25 3.36 0.33
N ARG A 107 -9.43 2.72 0.45
CA ARG A 107 -10.11 2.49 1.73
C ARG A 107 -9.57 1.31 2.55
N ASN A 108 -8.62 0.53 2.03
CA ASN A 108 -7.98 -0.60 2.74
C ASN A 108 -6.44 -0.60 2.62
N GLY A 109 -5.83 0.50 2.19
CA GLY A 109 -4.37 0.58 1.95
C GLY A 109 -3.55 1.14 3.12
N PRO A 110 -2.22 1.28 2.95
CA PRO A 110 -1.29 1.86 3.94
C PRO A 110 -1.75 3.20 4.53
N VAL A 111 -2.48 4.00 3.75
CA VAL A 111 -3.03 5.29 4.18
C VAL A 111 -4.02 5.18 5.35
N VAL A 112 -4.85 4.13 5.39
CA VAL A 112 -5.77 3.90 6.52
C VAL A 112 -4.98 3.54 7.78
N PHE A 113 -3.95 2.71 7.62
CA PHE A 113 -3.06 2.32 8.70
C PHE A 113 -2.33 3.55 9.29
N LEU A 114 -1.77 4.40 8.42
CA LEU A 114 -1.12 5.66 8.80
C LEU A 114 -2.10 6.65 9.45
N THR A 115 -3.36 6.68 8.99
CA THR A 115 -4.42 7.49 9.62
C THR A 115 -4.72 6.99 11.03
N LEU A 116 -4.86 5.67 11.23
CA LEU A 116 -5.11 5.08 12.55
C LEU A 116 -3.94 5.35 13.51
N PHE A 117 -2.71 5.24 13.02
CA PHE A 117 -1.52 5.62 13.80
C PHE A 117 -1.52 7.11 14.16
N SER A 118 -1.75 7.99 13.18
CA SER A 118 -1.77 9.46 13.37
C SER A 118 -2.84 9.92 14.35
N LEU A 119 -3.94 9.16 14.49
CA LEU A 119 -5.00 9.42 15.47
C LEU A 119 -4.74 8.82 16.86
N GLY A 120 -3.64 8.07 17.04
CA GLY A 120 -3.35 7.33 18.26
C GLY A 120 -4.33 6.19 18.50
N LEU A 121 -4.74 5.48 17.44
CA LEU A 121 -5.63 4.30 17.51
C LEU A 121 -4.91 3.00 17.18
N LEU A 122 -3.72 3.08 16.59
CA LEU A 122 -2.85 1.95 16.28
C LEU A 122 -1.54 2.14 17.04
N HIS A 123 -1.15 1.15 17.84
CA HIS A 123 0.04 1.20 18.69
C HIS A 123 0.92 -0.04 18.62
N VAL A 124 0.38 -1.16 18.14
CA VAL A 124 1.10 -2.45 18.13
C VAL A 124 0.94 -3.10 16.77
N VAL A 125 2.06 -3.43 16.14
CA VAL A 125 2.11 -4.01 14.79
C VAL A 125 2.98 -5.27 14.79
N PRO A 126 2.53 -6.36 14.13
CA PRO A 126 3.28 -7.60 14.10
C PRO A 126 4.35 -7.51 13.01
N MET A 127 5.50 -6.91 13.31
CA MET A 127 6.45 -6.51 12.30
C MET A 127 7.91 -6.66 12.78
N GLY A 128 8.78 -7.11 11.88
CA GLY A 128 10.21 -7.25 12.13
C GLY A 128 11.00 -5.92 12.09
N PRO A 129 12.21 -5.88 12.67
CA PRO A 129 13.02 -4.66 12.81
C PRO A 129 13.67 -4.15 11.52
N TYR A 130 13.75 -4.96 10.46
CA TYR A 130 14.46 -4.63 9.22
C TYR A 130 13.57 -4.88 8.02
N ILE A 131 12.74 -3.89 7.69
CA ILE A 131 11.79 -4.01 6.58
C ILE A 131 11.97 -2.86 5.62
N LEU A 132 12.23 -3.23 4.37
CA LEU A 132 12.32 -2.32 3.26
C LEU A 132 10.92 -2.12 2.68
N SER A 133 10.41 -0.90 2.80
CA SER A 133 9.15 -0.50 2.17
C SER A 133 9.43 0.25 0.88
N ASP A 134 8.60 0.03 -0.13
CA ASP A 134 8.68 0.69 -1.42
C ASP A 134 7.55 1.71 -1.55
N TYR A 135 7.91 2.97 -1.78
CA TYR A 135 6.96 4.06 -1.95
C TYR A 135 7.42 4.96 -3.09
N VAL A 136 6.50 5.23 -4.01
CA VAL A 136 6.74 6.12 -5.14
C VAL A 136 5.59 7.14 -5.18
N PRO A 137 5.88 8.45 -5.09
CA PRO A 137 4.88 9.49 -5.31
C PRO A 137 4.22 9.37 -6.69
N VAL A 138 2.91 9.62 -6.76
CA VAL A 138 2.11 9.38 -7.98
C VAL A 138 2.50 10.31 -9.14
N ASP A 139 2.92 11.53 -8.84
CA ASP A 139 3.48 12.50 -9.77
C ASP A 139 4.78 11.99 -10.37
N MET A 140 5.71 11.52 -9.54
CA MET A 140 6.96 10.92 -10.02
C MET A 140 6.71 9.62 -10.80
N ALA A 141 5.72 8.81 -10.42
CA ALA A 141 5.32 7.62 -11.18
C ALA A 141 4.77 7.99 -12.57
N THR A 142 4.00 9.07 -12.65
CA THR A 142 3.46 9.58 -13.92
C THR A 142 4.59 10.13 -14.80
N ASN A 143 5.48 10.93 -14.24
CA ASN A 143 6.65 11.45 -14.95
C ASN A 143 7.58 10.34 -15.41
N GLY A 144 7.83 9.33 -14.56
CA GLY A 144 8.62 8.15 -14.92
C GLY A 144 7.98 7.36 -16.06
N LEU A 145 6.66 7.18 -16.04
CA LEU A 145 5.93 6.53 -17.13
C LEU A 145 6.08 7.29 -18.45
N LEU A 146 5.89 8.62 -18.45
CA LEU A 146 6.08 9.45 -19.65
C LEU A 146 7.52 9.38 -20.17
N SER A 147 8.48 9.39 -19.26
CA SER A 147 9.91 9.30 -19.57
C SER A 147 10.30 7.95 -20.16
N VAL A 148 9.74 6.85 -19.65
CA VAL A 148 9.88 5.50 -20.23
C VAL A 148 9.28 5.44 -21.63
N ILE A 149 8.12 6.05 -21.85
CA ILE A 149 7.47 6.07 -23.17
C ILE A 149 8.34 6.83 -24.18
N TRP A 150 8.80 8.02 -23.81
CA TRP A 150 9.71 8.80 -24.64
C TRP A 150 10.97 8.01 -24.98
N ASP A 151 11.62 7.43 -23.98
CA ASP A 151 12.86 6.69 -24.16
C ASP A 151 12.67 5.48 -25.07
N TYR A 152 11.59 4.71 -24.85
CA TYR A 152 11.25 3.57 -25.68
C TYR A 152 10.97 3.99 -27.13
N VAL A 153 10.25 5.09 -27.38
CA VAL A 153 9.92 5.51 -28.74
C VAL A 153 11.15 6.04 -29.49
N VAL A 154 12.06 6.74 -28.78
CA VAL A 154 13.21 7.41 -29.42
C VAL A 154 14.44 6.52 -29.51
N HIS A 155 14.69 5.68 -28.49
CA HIS A 155 15.96 4.96 -28.33
C HIS A 155 15.83 3.43 -28.38
N ARG A 156 14.65 2.85 -28.65
CA ARG A 156 14.53 1.38 -28.74
C ARG A 156 15.43 0.82 -29.83
N GLU A 157 16.20 -0.21 -29.46
CA GLU A 157 17.02 -0.96 -30.42
C GLU A 157 16.20 -2.04 -31.14
N THR A 158 15.16 -2.56 -30.48
CA THR A 158 14.32 -3.64 -30.98
C THR A 158 12.84 -3.33 -30.78
N ASN A 159 11.98 -3.99 -31.56
CA ASN A 159 10.53 -3.96 -31.37
C ASN A 159 10.06 -4.99 -30.34
N GLU A 160 10.97 -5.65 -29.65
CA GLU A 160 10.62 -6.60 -28.60
C GLU A 160 9.97 -5.87 -27.42
N PRO A 161 8.94 -6.45 -26.80
CA PRO A 161 8.34 -5.90 -25.59
C PRO A 161 9.39 -5.71 -24.50
N GLN A 162 9.28 -4.61 -23.75
CA GLN A 162 10.19 -4.29 -22.65
C GLN A 162 9.44 -4.21 -21.32
N VAL A 163 10.07 -4.72 -20.27
CA VAL A 163 9.62 -4.55 -18.88
C VAL A 163 10.50 -3.50 -18.21
N TYR A 164 9.87 -2.56 -17.52
CA TYR A 164 10.50 -1.53 -16.70
C TYR A 164 9.87 -1.61 -15.31
N ASN A 165 10.70 -1.57 -14.28
CA ASN A 165 10.22 -1.34 -12.92
C ASN A 165 10.56 0.08 -12.50
N TYR A 166 9.71 0.67 -11.67
CA TYR A 166 9.95 1.98 -11.08
C TYR A 166 9.64 1.91 -9.59
N ALA A 167 10.69 1.85 -8.78
CA ALA A 167 10.60 1.45 -7.38
C ALA A 167 11.72 2.10 -6.55
N SER A 168 11.43 2.43 -5.28
CA SER A 168 12.39 3.10 -4.40
C SER A 168 13.36 2.16 -3.70
N SER A 169 13.01 0.88 -3.55
CA SER A 169 13.77 -0.12 -2.77
C SER A 169 15.21 -0.32 -3.21
N ASP A 170 15.50 -0.23 -4.52
CA ASP A 170 16.86 -0.35 -5.06
C ASP A 170 17.49 0.99 -5.47
N TRP A 171 16.73 2.08 -5.39
CA TRP A 171 17.11 3.39 -5.93
C TRP A 171 17.34 4.40 -4.80
N HIS A 172 16.35 4.59 -3.94
CA HIS A 172 16.41 5.49 -2.80
C HIS A 172 15.70 4.84 -1.59
N PRO A 173 16.32 3.84 -0.95
CA PRO A 173 15.63 3.00 0.04
C PRO A 173 15.21 3.80 1.28
N LEU A 174 13.98 3.58 1.72
CA LEU A 174 13.45 4.18 2.95
C LEU A 174 13.84 3.34 4.17
N SER A 175 14.67 3.89 5.05
CA SER A 175 14.94 3.30 6.35
C SER A 175 13.69 3.35 7.24
N LEU A 176 13.31 2.21 7.83
CA LEU A 176 12.17 2.14 8.73
C LEU A 176 12.31 3.10 9.94
N SER A 177 13.49 3.15 10.55
CA SER A 177 13.73 4.03 11.71
C SER A 177 13.79 5.50 11.33
N GLY A 178 14.30 5.81 10.13
CA GLY A 178 14.25 7.16 9.57
C GLY A 178 12.80 7.59 9.36
N TYR A 179 12.02 6.75 8.67
CA TYR A 179 10.61 7.00 8.39
C TYR A 179 9.76 7.16 9.64
N GLU A 180 9.95 6.31 10.66
CA GLU A 180 9.21 6.43 11.92
C GLU A 180 9.47 7.77 12.60
N ASN A 181 10.73 8.20 12.65
CA ASN A 181 11.10 9.49 13.24
C ASN A 181 10.48 10.66 12.45
N ASP A 182 10.57 10.64 11.13
CA ASP A 182 9.95 11.65 10.27
C ASP A 182 8.44 11.68 10.44
N LEU A 183 7.80 10.51 10.55
CA LEU A 183 6.36 10.39 10.73
C LEU A 183 5.90 10.95 12.07
N ILE A 184 6.60 10.61 13.17
CA ILE A 184 6.32 11.17 14.49
C ILE A 184 6.53 12.68 14.51
N ASN A 185 7.60 13.18 13.89
CA ASN A 185 7.87 14.62 13.79
C ASN A 185 6.79 15.35 12.98
N SER A 186 6.35 14.76 11.88
CA SER A 186 5.27 15.30 11.05
C SER A 186 3.93 15.30 11.79
N ILE A 187 3.60 14.22 12.53
CA ILE A 187 2.40 14.18 13.38
C ILE A 187 2.45 15.26 14.47
N ARG A 188 3.63 15.58 15.03
CA ARG A 188 3.80 16.69 15.99
C ARG A 188 3.62 18.07 15.33
N LYS A 189 4.04 18.21 14.07
CA LYS A 189 3.87 19.44 13.27
C LYS A 189 2.40 19.68 12.91
N TYR A 190 1.68 18.63 12.53
CA TYR A 190 0.29 18.71 12.05
C TYR A 190 -0.71 17.80 12.80
N PRO A 191 -0.76 17.81 14.14
CA PRO A 191 -1.59 16.88 14.93
C PRO A 191 -3.06 17.12 14.71
N SER A 192 -3.89 16.07 14.73
CA SER A 192 -5.34 16.22 14.54
C SER A 192 -6.10 16.46 15.84
N VAL A 193 -7.14 17.29 15.81
CA VAL A 193 -8.06 17.42 16.97
C VAL A 193 -8.86 16.15 17.24
N LYS A 194 -8.90 15.23 16.27
CA LYS A 194 -9.58 13.94 16.35
C LYS A 194 -8.71 12.85 17.00
N MET A 195 -7.47 13.17 17.38
CA MET A 195 -6.60 12.24 18.09
C MET A 195 -7.24 11.75 19.39
N VAL A 196 -7.18 10.44 19.61
CA VAL A 196 -7.76 9.77 20.77
C VAL A 196 -6.69 9.48 21.83
N TRP A 197 -5.47 9.17 21.40
CA TRP A 197 -4.33 8.91 22.28
C TRP A 197 -3.02 9.51 21.72
N TYR A 198 -1.96 9.50 22.52
CA TYR A 198 -0.62 9.85 22.05
C TYR A 198 -0.14 8.81 21.03
N PRO A 199 0.46 9.21 19.89
CA PRO A 199 0.93 8.29 18.86
C PRO A 199 2.29 7.70 19.28
N PHE A 200 2.35 6.38 19.37
CA PHE A 200 3.56 5.61 19.59
C PHE A 200 3.40 4.24 18.92
N MET A 201 4.50 3.60 18.53
CA MET A 201 4.47 2.29 17.86
C MET A 201 5.31 1.28 18.63
N ILE A 202 4.81 0.05 18.72
CA ILE A 202 5.53 -1.11 19.24
C ILE A 202 5.53 -2.17 18.13
N TYR A 203 6.72 -2.52 17.67
CA TYR A 203 6.95 -3.55 16.66
C TYR A 203 7.23 -4.88 17.35
N ILE A 204 6.43 -5.92 17.06
CA ILE A 204 6.54 -7.22 17.72
C ILE A 204 6.49 -8.36 16.70
N SER A 205 7.60 -9.07 16.48
CA SER A 205 7.61 -10.23 15.56
C SER A 205 6.97 -11.49 16.16
N ASN A 206 6.92 -11.62 17.49
CA ASN A 206 6.38 -12.81 18.16
C ASN A 206 4.84 -12.74 18.26
N SER A 207 4.14 -13.70 17.67
CA SER A 207 2.67 -13.72 17.60
C SER A 207 1.98 -13.76 18.97
N TYR A 208 2.56 -14.41 19.98
CA TYR A 208 1.99 -14.45 21.34
C TYR A 208 2.14 -13.11 22.05
N LEU A 209 3.32 -12.49 21.97
CA LEU A 209 3.54 -11.14 22.51
C LEU A 209 2.68 -10.11 21.77
N PHE A 210 2.56 -10.23 20.44
CA PHE A 210 1.68 -9.39 19.65
C PHE A 210 0.24 -9.49 20.16
N LEU A 211 -0.27 -10.71 20.40
CA LEU A 211 -1.62 -10.89 20.93
C LEU A 211 -1.79 -10.22 22.30
N ILE A 212 -0.85 -10.40 23.23
CA ILE A 212 -0.90 -9.78 24.57
C ILE A 212 -0.95 -8.26 24.45
N PHE A 213 -0.04 -7.66 23.69
CA PHE A 213 0.03 -6.21 23.51
C PHE A 213 -1.16 -5.67 22.72
N HIS A 214 -1.66 -6.40 21.72
CA HIS A 214 -2.85 -6.02 20.98
C HIS A 214 -4.11 -6.00 21.87
N LEU A 215 -4.25 -6.99 22.76
CA LEU A 215 -5.32 -7.00 23.76
C LEU A 215 -5.17 -5.79 24.70
N MET A 216 -3.96 -5.54 25.20
CA MET A 216 -3.65 -4.47 26.15
C MET A 216 -3.86 -3.05 25.60
N PHE A 217 -3.38 -2.77 24.38
CA PHE A 217 -3.35 -1.41 23.83
C PHE A 217 -4.51 -1.10 22.88
N HIS A 218 -5.21 -2.11 22.37
CA HIS A 218 -6.35 -1.87 21.47
C HIS A 218 -7.67 -2.36 22.07
N VAL A 219 -7.75 -3.64 22.45
CA VAL A 219 -9.04 -4.28 22.81
C VAL A 219 -9.56 -3.80 24.17
N PHE A 220 -8.75 -3.89 25.23
CA PHE A 220 -9.18 -3.46 26.57
C PHE A 220 -9.56 -1.97 26.62
N PRO A 221 -8.76 -1.02 26.07
CA PRO A 221 -9.14 0.39 26.02
C PRO A 221 -10.44 0.64 25.25
N ALA A 222 -10.67 -0.09 24.16
CA ALA A 222 -11.90 0.03 23.39
C ALA A 222 -13.13 -0.47 24.16
N ILE A 223 -13.02 -1.55 24.92
CA ILE A 223 -14.10 -2.03 25.80
C ILE A 223 -14.42 -0.97 26.86
N ILE A 224 -13.41 -0.42 27.52
CA ILE A 224 -13.59 0.64 28.54
C ILE A 224 -14.28 1.87 27.91
N ALA A 225 -13.85 2.28 26.72
CA ALA A 225 -14.44 3.41 26.01
C ALA A 225 -15.92 3.15 25.66
N ASP A 226 -16.27 1.93 25.22
CA ASP A 226 -17.65 1.57 24.91
C ASP A 226 -18.53 1.46 26.17
N LEU A 227 -18.00 0.94 27.29
CA LEU A 227 -18.70 0.95 28.57
C LEU A 227 -18.99 2.39 29.05
N PHE A 228 -18.05 3.32 28.88
CA PHE A 228 -18.27 4.73 29.17
C PHE A 228 -19.30 5.38 28.24
N LEU A 229 -19.32 5.04 26.94
CA LEU A 229 -20.36 5.50 26.04
C LEU A 229 -21.74 4.97 26.45
N LEU A 230 -21.82 3.69 26.83
CA LEU A 230 -23.05 3.07 27.30
C LEU A 230 -23.57 3.70 28.61
N SER A 231 -22.68 4.06 29.55
CA SER A 231 -23.08 4.79 30.77
C SER A 231 -23.66 6.18 30.47
N GLN A 232 -23.26 6.78 29.35
CA GLN A 232 -23.83 8.01 28.79
C GLN A 232 -25.03 7.77 27.86
N ARG A 233 -25.55 6.54 27.77
CA ARG A 233 -26.62 6.14 26.83
C ARG A 233 -26.29 6.41 25.36
N LYS A 234 -25.01 6.43 25.01
CA LYS A 234 -24.51 6.57 23.63
C LYS A 234 -24.24 5.20 23.02
N LYS A 235 -24.30 5.13 21.69
CA LYS A 235 -24.02 3.90 20.94
C LYS A 235 -22.53 3.52 21.05
N PRO A 236 -22.19 2.28 21.43
CA PRO A 236 -20.80 1.81 21.42
C PRO A 236 -20.27 1.72 19.99
N LYS A 237 -18.99 2.01 19.80
CA LYS A 237 -18.32 2.05 18.49
C LYS A 237 -16.83 1.71 18.53
N ALA A 238 -16.17 1.81 19.68
CA ALA A 238 -14.72 1.65 19.80
C ALA A 238 -14.28 0.22 19.49
N VAL A 239 -14.98 -0.79 20.01
CA VAL A 239 -14.65 -2.21 19.72
C VAL A 239 -14.79 -2.52 18.23
N ASN A 240 -15.80 -1.95 17.56
CA ASN A 240 -15.97 -2.11 16.11
C ASN A 240 -14.84 -1.43 15.31
N ILE A 241 -14.30 -0.31 15.79
CA ILE A 241 -13.12 0.33 15.18
C ILE A 241 -11.91 -0.60 15.32
N ILE A 242 -11.69 -1.18 16.51
CA ILE A 242 -10.58 -2.12 16.73
C ILE A 242 -10.74 -3.38 15.90
N PHE A 243 -11.95 -3.94 15.77
CA PHE A 243 -12.20 -5.08 14.89
C PHE A 243 -11.78 -4.80 13.44
N LYS A 244 -12.11 -3.61 12.92
CA LYS A 244 -11.67 -3.18 11.58
C LYS A 244 -10.15 -3.03 11.51
N LEU A 245 -9.52 -2.44 12.52
CA LEU A 245 -8.07 -2.32 12.62
C LEU A 245 -7.39 -3.70 12.59
N THR A 246 -7.87 -4.67 13.37
CA THR A 246 -7.33 -6.04 13.39
C THR A 246 -7.46 -6.71 12.03
N LYS A 247 -8.60 -6.50 11.33
CA LYS A 247 -8.77 -6.97 9.94
C LYS A 247 -7.71 -6.36 9.02
N GLN A 248 -7.42 -5.06 9.12
CA GLN A 248 -6.39 -4.41 8.30
C GLN A 248 -4.99 -4.92 8.61
N ILE A 249 -4.62 -5.08 9.89
CA ILE A 249 -3.33 -5.65 10.28
C ILE A 249 -3.16 -7.03 9.63
N LYS A 250 -4.19 -7.89 9.69
CA LYS A 250 -4.13 -9.23 9.08
C LYS A 250 -3.95 -9.18 7.57
N VAL A 251 -4.66 -8.29 6.87
CA VAL A 251 -4.56 -8.13 5.41
C VAL A 251 -3.17 -7.62 4.99
N LEU A 252 -2.63 -6.65 5.73
CA LEU A 252 -1.33 -6.05 5.43
C LEU A 252 -0.14 -6.86 5.96
N ASN A 253 -0.37 -7.84 6.85
CA ASN A 253 0.68 -8.55 7.58
C ASN A 253 1.81 -9.06 6.67
N TYR A 254 1.46 -9.57 5.49
CA TYR A 254 2.46 -10.08 4.56
C TYR A 254 3.35 -9.01 3.97
N PHE A 255 2.75 -7.91 3.50
CA PHE A 255 3.47 -6.77 2.95
C PHE A 255 4.30 -6.08 4.02
N MET A 256 3.77 -6.02 5.25
CA MET A 256 4.48 -5.47 6.40
C MET A 256 5.57 -6.40 6.93
N ASN A 257 5.70 -7.66 6.50
CA ASN A 257 6.74 -8.59 7.00
C ASN A 257 7.68 -9.09 5.90
N THR A 258 7.55 -8.58 4.68
CA THR A 258 8.37 -9.02 3.56
C THR A 258 9.07 -7.80 2.96
N SER A 259 10.36 -7.94 2.71
CA SER A 259 11.16 -6.92 2.04
C SER A 259 11.46 -7.37 0.62
N TRP A 260 11.19 -6.49 -0.34
CA TRP A 260 11.51 -6.72 -1.73
C TRP A 260 12.53 -5.70 -2.20
N VAL A 261 13.56 -6.18 -2.87
CA VAL A 261 14.42 -5.32 -3.69
C VAL A 261 13.87 -5.39 -5.11
N ILE A 262 13.28 -4.30 -5.59
CA ILE A 262 12.74 -4.19 -6.94
C ILE A 262 13.78 -3.47 -7.79
N LYS A 263 14.36 -4.18 -8.76
CA LYS A 263 15.39 -3.65 -9.66
C LYS A 263 14.79 -2.67 -10.65
N SER A 264 15.34 -1.46 -10.74
CA SER A 264 14.87 -0.36 -11.61
C SER A 264 15.97 0.16 -12.56
N ASP A 265 16.87 -0.72 -12.98
CA ASP A 265 18.10 -0.38 -13.71
C ASP A 265 17.81 0.31 -15.06
N LYS A 266 16.79 -0.15 -15.81
CA LYS A 266 16.42 0.46 -17.09
C LYS A 266 15.92 1.89 -16.92
N VAL A 267 15.03 2.15 -15.96
CA VAL A 267 14.50 3.50 -15.71
C VAL A 267 15.60 4.44 -15.22
N LYS A 268 16.49 3.97 -14.35
CA LYS A 268 17.68 4.73 -13.92
C LYS A 268 18.54 5.16 -15.10
N SER A 269 18.70 4.31 -16.11
CA SER A 269 19.48 4.64 -17.30
C SER A 269 18.86 5.76 -18.16
N ILE A 270 17.54 6.01 -18.04
CA ILE A 270 16.87 7.10 -18.76
C ILE A 270 17.34 8.45 -18.24
N VAL A 271 17.58 8.57 -16.93
CA VAL A 271 18.07 9.79 -16.30
C VAL A 271 19.35 10.30 -16.95
N SER A 272 20.27 9.39 -17.35
CA SER A 272 21.52 9.78 -18.00
C SER A 272 21.39 10.14 -19.47
N ARG A 273 20.25 9.85 -20.11
CA ARG A 273 19.95 10.18 -21.52
C ARG A 273 19.20 11.49 -21.67
N MET A 274 18.53 11.96 -20.63
CA MET A 274 17.78 13.21 -20.66
C MET A 274 18.68 14.42 -20.47
N ASN A 275 18.31 15.53 -21.10
CA ASN A 275 18.94 16.82 -20.87
C ASN A 275 18.40 17.45 -19.56
N ALA A 276 19.06 18.50 -19.09
CA ALA A 276 18.71 19.14 -17.82
C ALA A 276 17.30 19.76 -17.80
N THR A 277 16.79 20.24 -18.94
CA THR A 277 15.46 20.85 -19.03
C THR A 277 14.37 19.79 -18.88
N ASP A 278 14.51 18.65 -19.58
CA ASP A 278 13.55 17.55 -19.48
C ASP A 278 13.57 16.90 -18.09
N LEU A 279 14.73 16.82 -17.43
CA LEU A 279 14.83 16.30 -16.06
C LEU A 279 14.15 17.20 -15.01
N ASP A 280 14.13 18.51 -15.24
CA ASP A 280 13.43 19.47 -14.37
C ASP A 280 11.91 19.41 -14.58
N GLU A 281 11.46 19.33 -15.84
CA GLU A 281 10.04 19.24 -16.20
C GLU A 281 9.42 17.89 -15.81
N PHE A 282 10.14 16.78 -16.08
CA PHE A 282 9.73 15.42 -15.76
C PHE A 282 10.53 14.89 -14.58
N LEU A 283 10.22 15.37 -13.38
CA LEU A 283 10.88 14.90 -12.16
C LEU A 283 10.50 13.44 -11.85
N PHE A 284 11.41 12.48 -12.13
CA PHE A 284 11.28 11.06 -11.78
C PHE A 284 12.56 10.41 -11.24
N ASP A 285 13.65 11.17 -11.02
CA ASP A 285 14.81 10.63 -10.32
C ASP A 285 14.50 10.51 -8.82
N LEU A 286 14.30 9.28 -8.35
CA LEU A 286 13.98 9.00 -6.95
C LEU A 286 15.09 9.40 -5.97
N ASN A 287 16.32 9.64 -6.42
CA ASN A 287 17.37 10.20 -5.55
C ASN A 287 17.08 11.63 -5.10
N LEU A 288 16.24 12.37 -5.83
CA LEU A 288 15.83 13.73 -5.51
C LEU A 288 14.64 13.75 -4.52
N LEU A 289 14.13 12.58 -4.14
CA LEU A 289 13.00 12.47 -3.25
C LEU A 289 13.38 12.82 -1.82
N ASP A 290 12.71 13.82 -1.24
CA ASP A 290 12.80 14.10 0.19
C ASP A 290 11.73 13.30 0.96
N TRP A 291 12.17 12.26 1.66
CA TRP A 291 11.29 11.43 2.50
C TRP A 291 10.57 12.22 3.59
N SER A 292 11.16 13.30 4.10
CA SER A 292 10.52 14.17 5.09
C SER A 292 9.34 14.91 4.47
N PHE A 293 9.50 15.45 3.27
CA PHE A 293 8.42 16.08 2.51
C PHE A 293 7.28 15.11 2.20
N VAL A 294 7.60 13.90 1.73
CA VAL A 294 6.60 12.85 1.47
C VAL A 294 5.82 12.52 2.75
N THR A 295 6.52 12.42 3.87
CA THR A 295 5.91 12.12 5.16
C THR A 295 4.98 13.24 5.64
N ASP A 296 5.38 14.50 5.45
CA ASP A 296 4.53 15.68 5.67
C ASP A 296 3.25 15.63 4.83
N ALA A 297 3.37 15.33 3.53
CA ALA A 297 2.22 15.22 2.64
C ALA A 297 1.27 14.09 3.07
N VAL A 298 1.80 12.95 3.51
CA VAL A 298 1.01 11.83 4.04
C VAL A 298 0.23 12.23 5.28
N VAL A 299 0.87 12.87 6.28
CA VAL A 299 0.18 13.30 7.50
C VAL A 299 -0.91 14.34 7.19
N LEU A 300 -0.63 15.31 6.32
CA LEU A 300 -1.63 16.27 5.85
C LEU A 300 -2.81 15.59 5.15
N TYR A 301 -2.54 14.54 4.35
CA TYR A 301 -3.59 13.72 3.76
C TYR A 301 -4.43 13.02 4.83
N THR A 302 -3.82 12.45 5.89
CA THR A 302 -4.60 11.81 6.96
C THR A 302 -5.57 12.79 7.64
N ARG A 303 -5.17 14.05 7.84
CA ARG A 303 -6.06 15.12 8.34
C ARG A 303 -7.24 15.37 7.40
N LYS A 304 -6.95 15.48 6.10
CA LYS A 304 -7.98 15.65 5.06
C LYS A 304 -8.94 14.46 5.04
N ALA A 305 -8.43 13.23 5.13
CA ALA A 305 -9.21 12.01 5.14
C ALA A 305 -10.19 11.96 6.33
N VAL A 306 -9.77 12.48 7.48
CA VAL A 306 -10.65 12.57 8.66
C VAL A 306 -11.48 13.85 8.67
N LYS A 307 -11.40 14.73 7.66
CA LYS A 307 -12.07 16.05 7.62
C LYS A 307 -11.69 16.93 8.82
N ASP A 308 -10.40 17.09 9.06
CA ASP A 308 -9.85 18.00 10.05
C ASP A 308 -9.15 19.20 9.36
N PRO A 309 -9.75 20.40 9.38
CA PRO A 309 -9.21 21.60 8.71
C PRO A 309 -7.85 22.04 9.27
N MET A 310 -7.08 22.84 8.51
CA MET A 310 -5.73 23.27 8.92
C MET A 310 -5.75 24.27 10.08
N GLU A 311 -6.82 25.03 10.21
CA GLU A 311 -7.03 26.05 11.24
C GLU A 311 -7.09 25.45 12.65
N THR A 312 -7.33 24.13 12.76
CA THR A 312 -7.41 23.44 14.05
C THR A 312 -6.05 23.06 14.64
N ILE A 313 -4.95 23.17 13.86
CA ILE A 313 -3.60 22.75 14.26
C ILE A 313 -3.17 23.36 15.61
N PRO A 314 -3.32 24.68 15.89
CA PRO A 314 -2.88 25.24 17.17
C PRO A 314 -3.62 24.63 18.38
N TYR A 315 -4.90 24.29 18.22
CA TYR A 315 -5.66 23.61 19.26
C TYR A 315 -5.25 22.14 19.39
N ALA A 316 -5.02 21.47 18.26
CA ALA A 316 -4.57 20.08 18.24
C ALA A 316 -3.19 19.89 18.86
N GLN A 317 -2.26 20.86 18.70
CA GLN A 317 -0.96 20.83 19.37
C GLN A 317 -1.11 20.87 20.89
N LYS A 318 -1.97 21.73 21.43
CA LYS A 318 -2.29 21.74 22.87
C LYS A 318 -2.91 20.42 23.34
N ARG A 319 -3.76 19.80 22.49
CA ARG A 319 -4.33 18.48 22.77
C ARG A 319 -3.25 17.40 22.78
N LEU A 320 -2.33 17.41 21.82
CA LEU A 320 -1.23 16.45 21.74
C LEU A 320 -0.36 16.49 22.99
N GLU A 321 0.00 17.68 23.50
CA GLU A 321 0.78 17.80 24.73
C GLU A 321 0.04 17.23 25.95
N LYS A 322 -1.27 17.44 26.06
CA LYS A 322 -2.09 16.81 27.12
C LYS A 322 -2.12 15.29 27.00
N LEU A 323 -2.28 14.78 25.78
CA LEU A 323 -2.26 13.33 25.50
C LEU A 323 -0.88 12.72 25.81
N LYS A 324 0.20 13.45 25.52
CA LYS A 324 1.58 13.08 25.84
C LYS A 324 1.78 12.94 27.35
N ILE A 325 1.37 13.96 28.13
CA ILE A 325 1.45 13.91 29.60
C ILE A 325 0.64 12.72 30.13
N LEU A 326 -0.61 12.54 29.65
CA LEU A 326 -1.46 11.42 30.07
C LEU A 326 -0.82 10.06 29.75
N HIS A 327 -0.27 9.91 28.55
CA HIS A 327 0.40 8.68 28.13
C HIS A 327 1.59 8.34 29.03
N TYR A 328 2.54 9.27 29.19
CA TYR A 328 3.73 9.03 30.01
C TYR A 328 3.36 8.79 31.49
N SER A 329 2.35 9.50 32.03
CA SER A 329 1.85 9.23 33.38
C SER A 329 1.24 7.83 33.51
N THR A 330 0.51 7.37 32.50
CA THR A 330 -0.14 6.05 32.51
C THR A 330 0.89 4.93 32.47
N ILE A 331 1.90 5.03 31.60
CA ILE A 331 2.91 3.97 31.46
C ILE A 331 3.85 3.91 32.66
N THR A 332 4.13 5.02 33.34
CA THR A 332 4.93 5.01 34.58
C THR A 332 4.19 4.34 35.76
N LEU A 333 2.86 4.30 35.72
CA LEU A 333 2.02 3.67 36.74
C LEU A 333 1.75 2.18 36.48
N ILE A 334 2.15 1.66 35.31
CA ILE A 334 2.10 0.23 34.97
C ILE A 334 3.48 -0.35 35.32
N PRO A 335 3.61 -1.10 36.43
CA PRO A 335 4.90 -1.57 36.96
C PRO A 335 5.60 -2.60 36.05
#